data_AF-A0A0W0VI11-F1
#
_entry.id   AF-A0A0W0VI11-F1
#
_cell.length_a   1.000
_cell.length_b   1.000
_cell.length_c   1.000
_cell.angle_alpha   90.00
_cell.angle_beta   90.00
_cell.angle_gamma   90.00
#
_symmetry.space_group_name_H-M   'P 1'
#
loop_
_entity.id
_entity.type
_entity.pdbx_description
1 polymer ?
#
loop_
_entity_poly.entity_id
_entity_poly.type
_entity_poly.pdbx_seq_one_letter_code
_entity_poly.pdbx_strand_id
1 'polypeptide(L)'
;MLSEKEASDELRKQFCEDIVPVTKFSYKLGGKARTEIQLNIEEFSKKREKFLAEAPSVTPKESLEKTSDLLKEPFIVGESHTHISPKKFLIENMKKMKENGYEILFMEHLFYDTHQKDLDHFFETGEISNELMTQLQAMNRHGLVHLFDHSSEAIPDLWKKNDYIAVLQAAREAGIRIVGIDVSPVYKSQKIGMNSEQMDSTRIGYMNYTAANIMQREIHSLPPGKKWCAFMGNAHVNSFENTPGVSELLNARSVYIFDPPQWKTSQKPNEGSIELDSEYIIMNGRRIFKGDAIFELDPRSNASSLLEKPSENTCSITSSVSLP
;
A
#
# COMPACT_ATOMS: atom_id res chain seq x y z
N MET A 1 3.47 -26.91 26.15
CA MET A 1 2.60 -25.74 25.94
C MET A 1 3.32 -24.79 25.02
N LEU A 2 2.66 -24.20 24.04
CA LEU A 2 3.25 -23.17 23.18
C LEU A 2 3.48 -21.89 24.03
N SER A 3 4.52 -21.12 23.70
CA SER A 3 4.67 -19.76 24.23
C SER A 3 3.55 -18.85 23.71
N GLU A 4 3.28 -17.72 24.39
CA GLU A 4 2.25 -16.77 23.96
C GLU A 4 2.48 -16.24 22.53
N LYS A 5 3.75 -16.04 22.14
CA LYS A 5 4.13 -15.63 20.78
C LYS A 5 3.84 -16.72 19.76
N GLU A 6 4.12 -17.98 20.07
CA GLU A 6 3.82 -19.11 19.17
C GLU A 6 2.31 -19.35 19.03
N ALA A 7 1.54 -19.19 20.11
CA ALA A 7 0.09 -19.25 20.06
C ALA A 7 -0.50 -18.12 19.20
N SER A 8 0.05 -16.90 19.31
CA SER A 8 -0.34 -15.76 18.47
C SER A 8 -0.04 -16.00 16.99
N ASP A 9 1.14 -16.55 16.67
CA ASP A 9 1.50 -16.93 15.29
C ASP A 9 0.54 -17.95 14.69
N GLU A 10 0.14 -18.97 15.46
CA GLU A 10 -0.77 -20.01 14.98
C GLU A 10 -2.19 -19.46 14.75
N LEU A 11 -2.69 -18.62 15.66
CA LEU A 11 -3.98 -17.92 15.48
C LEU A 11 -3.96 -16.97 14.28
N ARG A 12 -2.79 -16.43 13.91
CA ARG A 12 -2.64 -15.62 12.70
C ARG A 12 -2.76 -16.47 11.45
N LYS A 13 -2.07 -17.61 11.40
CA LYS A 13 -2.12 -18.54 10.27
C LYS A 13 -3.53 -19.11 10.07
N GLN A 14 -4.18 -19.54 11.15
CA GLN A 14 -5.55 -20.05 11.07
C GLN A 14 -6.50 -19.01 10.48
N PHE A 15 -6.42 -17.77 10.95
CA PHE A 15 -7.21 -16.67 10.39
C PHE A 15 -6.93 -16.43 8.90
N CYS A 16 -5.66 -16.48 8.47
CA CYS A 16 -5.33 -16.38 7.05
C CYS A 16 -5.95 -17.52 6.23
N GLU A 17 -5.91 -18.75 6.73
CA GLU A 17 -6.57 -19.90 6.09
C GLU A 17 -8.11 -19.75 6.06
N ASP A 18 -8.70 -19.12 7.08
CA ASP A 18 -10.15 -18.90 7.16
C ASP A 18 -10.64 -17.85 6.15
N ILE A 19 -9.87 -16.77 5.94
CA ILE A 19 -10.24 -15.70 4.99
C ILE A 19 -9.78 -16.00 3.56
N VAL A 20 -8.70 -16.77 3.37
CA VAL A 20 -8.18 -17.18 2.05
C VAL A 20 -8.35 -18.69 1.87
N PRO A 21 -9.49 -19.15 1.32
CA PRO A 21 -9.72 -20.57 1.16
C PRO A 21 -8.82 -21.15 0.05
N VAL A 22 -8.16 -22.26 0.36
CA VAL A 22 -7.22 -22.94 -0.55
C VAL A 22 -7.50 -24.43 -0.65
N THR A 23 -7.22 -24.99 -1.82
CA THR A 23 -7.19 -26.44 -2.06
C THR A 23 -5.75 -26.93 -2.06
N LYS A 24 -5.47 -27.96 -1.25
CA LYS A 24 -4.15 -28.59 -1.13
C LYS A 24 -4.14 -29.88 -1.96
N PHE A 25 -3.26 -29.96 -2.96
CA PHE A 25 -3.06 -31.14 -3.79
C PHE A 25 -1.74 -31.81 -3.45
N SER A 26 -1.77 -33.05 -2.98
CA SER A 26 -0.57 -33.82 -2.67
C SER A 26 -0.30 -34.86 -3.75
N TYR A 27 0.92 -34.86 -4.29
CA TYR A 27 1.38 -35.80 -5.32
C TYR A 27 2.85 -36.19 -5.12
N LYS A 28 3.30 -37.25 -5.80
CA LYS A 28 4.73 -37.64 -5.80
C LYS A 28 5.35 -37.29 -7.15
N LEU A 29 6.45 -36.56 -7.14
CA LEU A 29 7.25 -36.27 -8.34
C LEU A 29 8.68 -36.75 -8.11
N GLY A 30 9.13 -37.73 -8.92
CA GLY A 30 10.45 -38.35 -8.75
C GLY A 30 10.64 -39.04 -7.38
N GLY A 31 9.58 -39.65 -6.85
CA GLY A 31 9.60 -40.32 -5.54
C GLY A 31 9.49 -39.39 -4.32
N LYS A 32 9.59 -38.06 -4.50
CA LYS A 32 9.44 -37.06 -3.42
C LYS A 32 7.99 -36.59 -3.34
N ALA A 33 7.42 -36.59 -2.13
CA ALA A 33 6.13 -35.97 -1.88
C ALA A 33 6.21 -34.46 -2.11
N ARG A 34 5.22 -33.92 -2.81
CA ARG A 34 5.01 -32.50 -3.05
C ARG A 34 3.58 -32.14 -2.69
N THR A 35 3.40 -30.92 -2.21
CA THR A 35 2.09 -30.33 -1.98
C THR A 35 2.02 -29.02 -2.75
N GLU A 36 0.99 -28.90 -3.57
CA GLU A 36 0.65 -27.67 -4.28
C GLU A 36 -0.58 -27.05 -3.64
N ILE A 37 -0.58 -25.73 -3.52
CA ILE A 37 -1.67 -24.95 -2.93
C ILE A 37 -2.23 -24.05 -4.02
N GLN A 38 -3.53 -24.13 -4.25
CA GLN A 38 -4.24 -23.27 -5.19
C GLN A 38 -5.42 -22.61 -4.48
N LEU A 39 -5.82 -21.41 -4.92
CA LEU A 39 -7.01 -20.74 -4.36
C LEU A 39 -8.27 -21.54 -4.69
N ASN A 40 -9.15 -21.70 -3.70
CA ASN A 40 -10.51 -22.16 -3.95
C ASN A 40 -11.36 -20.98 -4.40
N ILE A 41 -11.34 -20.68 -5.70
CA ILE A 41 -11.97 -19.48 -6.29
C ILE A 41 -13.48 -19.40 -6.01
N GLU A 42 -14.18 -20.53 -6.00
CA GLU A 42 -15.63 -20.55 -5.74
C GLU A 42 -15.94 -20.13 -4.31
N GLU A 43 -15.25 -20.72 -3.33
CA GLU A 43 -15.41 -20.36 -1.92
C GLU A 43 -14.93 -18.94 -1.66
N PHE A 44 -13.82 -18.53 -2.28
CA PHE A 44 -13.27 -17.20 -2.12
C PHE A 44 -14.22 -16.12 -2.64
N SER A 45 -14.85 -16.36 -3.80
CA SER A 45 -15.91 -15.49 -4.36
C SER A 45 -17.07 -15.33 -3.37
N LYS A 46 -17.59 -16.44 -2.84
CA LYS A 46 -18.71 -16.42 -1.88
C LYS A 46 -18.37 -15.65 -0.60
N LYS A 47 -17.16 -15.87 -0.04
CA LYS A 47 -16.69 -15.13 1.15
C LYS A 47 -16.57 -13.63 0.88
N ARG A 48 -16.01 -13.26 -0.28
CA ARG A 48 -15.90 -11.85 -0.70
C ARG A 48 -17.26 -11.21 -0.88
N GLU A 49 -18.18 -11.84 -1.60
CA GLU A 49 -19.53 -11.33 -1.81
C GLU A 49 -20.27 -11.12 -0.49
N LYS A 50 -20.17 -12.08 0.43
CA LYS A 50 -20.73 -11.96 1.78
C LYS A 50 -20.15 -10.76 2.52
N PHE A 51 -18.83 -10.61 2.52
CA PHE A 51 -18.16 -9.49 3.18
C PHE A 51 -18.58 -8.14 2.61
N LEU A 52 -18.70 -8.03 1.28
CA LEU A 52 -19.16 -6.80 0.64
C LEU A 52 -20.62 -6.48 0.97
N ALA A 53 -21.48 -7.50 1.12
CA ALA A 53 -22.88 -7.32 1.52
C ALA A 53 -23.03 -6.89 3.00
N GLU A 54 -22.08 -7.28 3.85
CA GLU A 54 -22.05 -6.95 5.28
C GLU A 54 -21.25 -5.68 5.60
N ALA A 55 -20.48 -5.16 4.63
CA ALA A 55 -19.68 -3.96 4.80
C ALA A 55 -20.58 -2.74 5.13
N PRO A 56 -20.21 -1.92 6.12
CA PRO A 56 -20.97 -0.73 6.45
C PRO A 56 -21.03 0.21 5.24
N SER A 57 -22.15 0.88 5.05
CA SER A 57 -22.27 1.90 4.01
C SER A 57 -21.19 2.97 4.21
N VAL A 58 -20.48 3.32 3.13
CA VAL A 58 -19.49 4.39 3.15
C VAL A 58 -20.18 5.65 3.66
N THR A 59 -19.71 6.16 4.80
CA THR A 59 -20.22 7.43 5.31
C THR A 59 -19.61 8.54 4.46
N PRO A 60 -20.41 9.44 3.86
CA PRO A 60 -19.88 10.59 3.15
C PRO A 60 -18.94 11.35 4.09
N LYS A 61 -17.68 11.46 3.69
CA LYS A 61 -16.69 12.20 4.47
C LYS A 61 -16.76 13.67 4.09
N GLU A 62 -16.50 14.55 5.05
CA GLU A 62 -16.38 15.99 4.78
C GLU A 62 -15.21 16.24 3.83
N SER A 63 -15.34 17.20 2.91
CA SER A 63 -14.22 17.60 2.06
C SER A 63 -13.05 18.07 2.90
N LEU A 64 -11.83 17.77 2.45
CA LEU A 64 -10.62 18.29 3.10
C LEU A 64 -10.51 19.79 2.78
N GLU A 65 -10.38 20.64 3.80
CA GLU A 65 -10.14 22.06 3.58
C GLU A 65 -8.66 22.31 3.32
N LYS A 66 -7.80 21.54 3.98
CA LYS A 66 -6.34 21.60 3.85
C LYS A 66 -5.74 20.21 4.04
N THR A 67 -4.55 19.98 3.54
CA THR A 67 -3.91 18.66 3.58
C THR A 67 -3.63 18.15 4.99
N SER A 68 -3.37 19.04 5.94
CA SER A 68 -3.23 18.65 7.36
C SER A 68 -4.48 17.98 7.94
N ASP A 69 -5.65 18.17 7.32
CA ASP A 69 -6.90 17.49 7.72
C ASP A 69 -6.84 15.98 7.49
N LEU A 70 -5.95 15.49 6.61
CA LEU A 70 -5.68 14.05 6.45
C LEU A 70 -5.32 13.38 7.78
N LEU A 71 -4.63 14.09 8.67
CA LEU A 71 -4.21 13.56 9.98
C LEU A 71 -5.38 13.38 10.96
N LYS A 72 -6.58 13.84 10.64
CA LYS A 72 -7.78 13.66 11.49
C LYS A 72 -8.32 12.23 11.42
N GLU A 73 -8.09 11.51 10.33
CA GLU A 73 -8.70 10.21 10.05
C GLU A 73 -7.67 9.21 9.53
N PRO A 74 -7.93 7.90 9.58
CA PRO A 74 -7.10 6.93 8.87
C PRO A 74 -7.06 7.24 7.37
N PHE A 75 -5.90 7.06 6.75
CA PHE A 75 -5.71 7.27 5.32
C PHE A 75 -4.84 6.18 4.69
N ILE A 76 -4.96 6.02 3.38
CA ILE A 76 -4.23 5.07 2.57
C ILE A 76 -3.42 5.84 1.54
N VAL A 77 -2.11 5.67 1.54
CA VAL A 77 -1.20 6.20 0.53
C VAL A 77 -1.10 5.20 -0.62
N GLY A 78 -1.59 5.62 -1.78
CA GLY A 78 -1.41 4.99 -3.06
C GLY A 78 -0.04 5.28 -3.66
N GLU A 79 0.61 4.24 -4.15
CA GLU A 79 1.83 4.37 -4.96
C GLU A 79 1.77 3.69 -6.32
N SER A 80 2.63 4.20 -7.21
CA SER A 80 3.26 3.39 -8.24
C SER A 80 4.60 2.90 -7.70
N HIS A 81 4.92 1.61 -7.85
CA HIS A 81 6.17 1.04 -7.33
C HIS A 81 7.43 1.71 -7.89
N THR A 82 7.33 2.38 -9.04
CA THR A 82 8.43 3.11 -9.69
C THR A 82 8.63 4.52 -9.13
N HIS A 83 7.70 5.03 -8.33
CA HIS A 83 7.74 6.38 -7.78
C HIS A 83 8.46 6.42 -6.43
N ILE A 84 9.23 7.48 -6.20
CA ILE A 84 10.01 7.72 -4.98
C ILE A 84 9.18 8.48 -3.94
N SER A 85 8.40 9.45 -4.39
CA SER A 85 7.69 10.41 -3.53
C SER A 85 6.70 9.80 -2.53
N PRO A 86 5.95 8.72 -2.85
CA PRO A 86 5.09 8.08 -1.86
C PRO A 86 5.84 7.54 -0.64
N LYS A 87 7.00 6.91 -0.88
CA LYS A 87 7.87 6.38 0.18
C LYS A 87 8.49 7.52 0.98
N LYS A 88 8.98 8.54 0.29
CA LYS A 88 9.53 9.76 0.90
C LYS A 88 8.50 10.46 1.80
N PHE A 89 7.26 10.59 1.34
CA PHE A 89 6.17 11.18 2.13
C PHE A 89 5.99 10.46 3.46
N LEU A 90 5.94 9.13 3.46
CA LEU A 90 5.84 8.35 4.69
C LEU A 90 7.07 8.55 5.58
N ILE A 91 8.28 8.42 5.02
CA ILE A 91 9.55 8.58 5.76
C ILE A 91 9.61 9.93 6.48
N GLU A 92 9.28 11.01 5.78
CA GLU A 92 9.42 12.37 6.30
C GLU A 92 8.28 12.80 7.23
N ASN A 93 7.14 12.10 7.23
CA ASN A 93 5.98 12.45 8.04
C ASN A 93 5.68 11.44 9.18
N MET A 94 6.42 10.33 9.27
CA MET A 94 6.16 9.25 10.22
C MET A 94 6.10 9.71 11.70
N LYS A 95 7.01 10.61 12.11
CA LYS A 95 7.01 11.17 13.46
C LYS A 95 5.78 12.02 13.74
N LYS A 96 5.41 12.89 12.79
CA LYS A 96 4.19 13.71 12.86
C LYS A 96 2.94 12.85 12.89
N MET A 97 2.90 11.76 12.13
CA MET A 97 1.82 10.77 12.19
C MET A 97 1.75 10.15 13.59
N LYS A 98 2.88 9.73 14.19
CA LYS A 98 2.89 9.22 15.57
C LYS A 98 2.34 10.22 16.57
N GLU A 99 2.77 11.48 16.49
CA GLU A 99 2.29 12.59 17.34
C GLU A 99 0.78 12.79 17.21
N ASN A 100 0.22 12.53 16.01
CA ASN A 100 -1.20 12.57 15.74
C ASN A 100 -1.94 11.26 16.06
N GLY A 101 -1.29 10.30 16.72
CA GLY A 101 -1.90 9.07 17.24
C GLY A 101 -1.95 7.90 16.27
N TYR A 102 -1.16 7.91 15.19
CA TYR A 102 -1.02 6.74 14.33
C TYR A 102 -0.12 5.70 14.99
N GLU A 103 -0.60 4.45 15.04
CA GLU A 103 0.09 3.35 15.72
C GLU A 103 0.50 2.21 14.76
N ILE A 104 -0.20 2.09 13.63
CA ILE A 104 0.04 1.03 12.64
C ILE A 104 0.23 1.63 11.23
N LEU A 105 1.23 1.12 10.52
CA LEU A 105 1.41 1.25 9.08
C LEU A 105 1.17 -0.11 8.41
N PHE A 106 0.09 -0.25 7.66
CA PHE A 106 -0.20 -1.42 6.85
C PHE A 106 0.54 -1.33 5.50
N MET A 107 1.12 -2.43 5.00
CA MET A 107 1.91 -2.39 3.76
C MET A 107 1.61 -3.58 2.82
N GLU A 108 1.24 -3.27 1.58
CA GLU A 108 1.20 -4.25 0.47
C GLU A 108 2.61 -4.82 0.22
N HIS A 109 2.68 -6.02 -0.35
CA HIS A 109 3.88 -6.83 -0.61
C HIS A 109 4.56 -7.41 0.63
N LEU A 110 4.04 -7.10 1.82
CA LEU A 110 4.40 -7.77 3.06
C LEU A 110 3.30 -8.74 3.47
N PHE A 111 3.72 -9.94 3.87
CA PHE A 111 2.83 -11.08 4.05
C PHE A 111 2.43 -11.26 5.50
N TYR A 112 1.14 -11.17 5.79
CA TYR A 112 0.62 -11.34 7.14
C TYR A 112 0.83 -12.77 7.66
N ASP A 113 0.72 -13.77 6.77
CA ASP A 113 0.87 -15.19 7.11
C ASP A 113 2.33 -15.61 7.39
N THR A 114 3.30 -15.05 6.65
CA THR A 114 4.71 -15.48 6.74
C THR A 114 5.66 -14.45 7.35
N HIS A 115 5.45 -13.15 7.12
CA HIS A 115 6.40 -12.11 7.55
C HIS A 115 6.01 -11.40 8.85
N GLN A 116 4.76 -11.49 9.33
CA GLN A 116 4.33 -10.68 10.47
C GLN A 116 5.15 -10.92 11.75
N LYS A 117 5.58 -12.17 11.99
CA LYS A 117 6.47 -12.49 13.11
C LYS A 117 7.80 -11.73 13.02
N ASP A 118 8.38 -11.68 11.83
CA ASP A 118 9.66 -11.01 11.58
C ASP A 118 9.50 -9.48 11.62
N LEU A 119 8.36 -8.95 11.17
CA LEU A 119 8.02 -7.54 11.30
C LEU A 119 7.87 -7.12 12.77
N ASP A 120 7.22 -7.97 13.58
CA ASP A 120 7.07 -7.73 15.01
C ASP A 120 8.43 -7.79 15.73
N HIS A 121 9.26 -8.76 15.36
CA HIS A 121 10.63 -8.85 15.88
C HIS A 121 11.46 -7.62 15.49
N PHE A 122 11.40 -7.18 14.23
CA PHE A 122 12.05 -5.96 13.77
C PHE A 122 11.57 -4.73 14.56
N PHE A 123 10.26 -4.61 14.81
CA PHE A 123 9.73 -3.51 15.61
C PHE A 123 10.31 -3.49 17.02
N GLU A 124 10.42 -4.66 17.67
CA GLU A 124 11.00 -4.82 19.01
C GLU A 124 12.52 -4.53 19.03
N THR A 125 13.30 -5.14 18.13
CA THR A 125 14.77 -5.20 18.24
C THR A 125 15.51 -4.28 17.28
N GLY A 126 14.89 -3.96 16.14
CA GLY A 126 15.53 -3.29 15.01
C GLY A 126 16.26 -4.25 14.06
N GLU A 127 16.27 -5.55 14.35
CA GLU A 127 16.91 -6.56 13.52
C GLU A 127 15.96 -7.04 12.41
N ILE A 128 16.41 -6.97 11.16
CA ILE A 128 15.66 -7.46 10.00
C ILE A 128 16.13 -8.89 9.71
N SER A 129 15.20 -9.85 9.70
CA SER A 129 15.51 -11.25 9.33
C SER A 129 15.99 -11.36 7.89
N ASN A 130 16.73 -12.43 7.56
CA ASN A 130 17.16 -12.68 6.19
C ASN A 130 15.98 -12.86 5.21
N GLU A 131 14.88 -13.46 5.68
CA GLU A 131 13.68 -13.68 4.88
C GLU A 131 12.99 -12.34 4.57
N LEU A 132 12.76 -11.51 5.58
CA LEU A 132 12.17 -10.19 5.42
C LEU A 132 13.07 -9.27 4.57
N MET A 133 14.38 -9.30 4.78
CA MET A 133 15.34 -8.55 3.95
C MET A 133 15.27 -8.99 2.48
N THR A 134 15.17 -10.29 2.21
CA THR A 134 15.05 -10.83 0.85
C THR A 134 13.78 -10.31 0.17
N GLN A 135 12.66 -10.27 0.89
CA GLN A 135 11.41 -9.71 0.37
C GLN A 135 11.54 -8.21 0.07
N LEU A 136 12.07 -7.41 1.00
CA LEU A 136 12.24 -5.97 0.82
C LEU A 136 13.15 -5.66 -0.38
N GLN A 137 14.22 -6.43 -0.56
CA GLN A 137 15.09 -6.33 -1.73
C GLN A 137 14.35 -6.69 -3.03
N ALA A 138 13.43 -7.67 -3.01
CA ALA A 138 12.59 -8.00 -4.17
C ALA A 138 11.64 -6.84 -4.52
N MET A 139 11.00 -6.25 -3.52
CA MET A 139 10.14 -5.06 -3.69
C MET A 139 10.93 -3.89 -4.28
N ASN A 140 12.13 -3.61 -3.74
CA ASN A 140 13.02 -2.56 -4.22
C ASN A 140 13.45 -2.80 -5.67
N ARG A 141 13.82 -4.05 -6.04
CA ARG A 141 14.19 -4.38 -7.41
C ARG A 141 13.05 -4.17 -8.39
N HIS A 142 11.82 -4.53 -8.01
CA HIS A 142 10.65 -4.35 -8.88
C HIS A 142 10.41 -2.87 -9.24
N GLY A 143 10.52 -1.98 -8.25
CA GLY A 143 10.41 -0.54 -8.49
C GLY A 143 11.52 0.04 -9.39
N LEU A 144 12.72 -0.55 -9.34
CA LEU A 144 13.87 -0.12 -10.13
C LEU A 144 13.82 -0.51 -11.61
N VAL A 145 13.03 -1.51 -12.01
CA VAL A 145 13.00 -2.05 -13.39
C VAL A 145 12.72 -0.96 -14.45
N HIS A 146 12.04 0.12 -14.07
CA HIS A 146 11.68 1.23 -14.97
C HIS A 146 12.49 2.52 -14.74
N LEU A 147 13.46 2.52 -13.83
CA LEU A 147 14.29 3.69 -13.52
C LEU A 147 15.60 3.73 -14.32
N PHE A 148 16.07 2.59 -14.83
CA PHE A 148 17.38 2.46 -15.46
C PHE A 148 17.47 2.82 -16.95
N ASP A 149 16.47 3.48 -17.54
CA ASP A 149 16.60 3.98 -18.92
C ASP A 149 17.56 5.18 -19.02
N HIS A 150 17.78 5.92 -17.92
CA HIS A 150 18.65 7.11 -17.93
C HIS A 150 19.65 7.12 -16.76
N SER A 151 20.93 6.99 -17.13
CA SER A 151 22.12 6.83 -16.27
C SER A 151 22.55 8.13 -15.57
N SER A 152 21.77 8.66 -14.64
CA SER A 152 22.25 9.71 -13.72
C SER A 152 22.57 9.10 -12.34
N GLU A 153 23.75 9.37 -11.80
CA GLU A 153 24.20 8.88 -10.48
C GLU A 153 23.31 9.38 -9.31
N ALA A 154 22.56 10.47 -9.51
CA ALA A 154 21.66 11.03 -8.51
C ALA A 154 20.38 10.19 -8.28
N ILE A 155 19.93 9.42 -9.28
CA ILE A 155 18.71 8.60 -9.18
C ILE A 155 18.91 7.39 -8.24
N PRO A 156 20.00 6.60 -8.34
CA PRO A 156 20.29 5.52 -7.40
C PRO A 156 20.36 5.98 -5.94
N ASP A 157 20.99 7.12 -5.66
CA ASP A 157 21.12 7.65 -4.30
C ASP A 157 19.78 8.11 -3.73
N LEU A 158 18.97 8.80 -4.53
CA LEU A 158 17.65 9.27 -4.10
C LEU A 158 16.70 8.09 -3.88
N TRP A 159 16.74 7.08 -4.74
CA TRP A 159 15.99 5.84 -4.55
C TRP A 159 16.39 5.15 -3.25
N LYS A 160 17.69 4.91 -3.02
CA LYS A 160 18.18 4.18 -1.85
C LYS A 160 17.79 4.85 -0.52
N LYS A 161 17.70 6.18 -0.49
CA LYS A 161 17.24 6.94 0.69
C LYS A 161 15.74 6.81 0.96
N ASN A 162 14.97 6.38 -0.04
CA ASN A 162 13.51 6.37 -0.02
C ASN A 162 12.96 5.03 -0.53
N ASP A 163 13.66 3.94 -0.18
CA ASP A 163 13.29 2.58 -0.54
C ASP A 163 12.37 1.98 0.53
N TYR A 164 11.87 0.76 0.34
CA TYR A 164 10.96 0.15 1.34
C TYR A 164 11.67 -0.15 2.67
N ILE A 165 12.99 -0.36 2.68
CA ILE A 165 13.76 -0.56 3.91
C ILE A 165 13.77 0.72 4.74
N ALA A 166 13.99 1.88 4.08
CA ALA A 166 13.92 3.19 4.72
C ALA A 166 12.53 3.50 5.30
N VAL A 167 11.45 3.07 4.64
CA VAL A 167 10.08 3.18 5.19
C VAL A 167 9.94 2.38 6.48
N LEU A 168 10.42 1.13 6.51
CA LEU A 168 10.37 0.29 7.72
C LEU A 168 11.18 0.91 8.87
N GLN A 169 12.38 1.42 8.57
CA GLN A 169 13.23 2.10 9.54
C GLN A 169 12.55 3.34 10.12
N ALA A 170 11.99 4.21 9.27
CA ALA A 170 11.28 5.40 9.70
C ALA A 170 10.06 5.07 10.57
N ALA A 171 9.27 4.04 10.20
CA ALA A 171 8.13 3.56 10.98
C ALA A 171 8.56 3.13 12.39
N ARG A 172 9.60 2.29 12.47
CA ARG A 172 10.14 1.83 13.75
C ARG A 172 10.69 2.99 14.60
N GLU A 173 11.48 3.88 14.00
CA GLU A 173 12.05 5.06 14.70
C GLU A 173 10.96 5.99 15.25
N ALA A 174 9.84 6.12 14.56
CA ALA A 174 8.66 6.85 15.03
C ALA A 174 7.82 6.04 16.04
N GLY A 175 8.10 4.75 16.26
CA GLY A 175 7.28 3.89 17.12
C GLY A 175 5.94 3.50 16.50
N ILE A 176 5.87 3.37 15.18
CA ILE A 176 4.71 2.88 14.43
C ILE A 176 4.98 1.43 14.00
N ARG A 177 4.08 0.51 14.35
CA ARG A 177 4.18 -0.91 14.04
C ARG A 177 3.83 -1.15 12.58
N ILE A 178 4.62 -1.97 11.87
CA ILE A 178 4.29 -2.38 10.50
C ILE A 178 3.46 -3.67 10.52
N VAL A 179 2.41 -3.71 9.69
CA VAL A 179 1.62 -4.91 9.47
C VAL A 179 1.53 -5.23 7.98
N GLY A 180 1.86 -6.47 7.59
CA GLY A 180 1.66 -6.95 6.22
C GLY A 180 0.18 -7.21 5.93
N ILE A 181 -0.27 -6.96 4.71
CA ILE A 181 -1.68 -7.12 4.30
C ILE A 181 -1.89 -8.06 3.11
N ASP A 182 -0.81 -8.65 2.58
CA ASP A 182 -0.88 -9.75 1.63
C ASP A 182 -0.86 -11.11 2.31
N VAL A 183 -1.33 -12.13 1.59
CA VAL A 183 -1.30 -13.53 2.01
C VAL A 183 -0.70 -14.37 0.88
N SER A 184 0.25 -15.25 1.22
CA SER A 184 1.13 -15.91 0.24
C SER A 184 0.37 -16.63 -0.90
N PRO A 185 -0.69 -17.43 -0.64
CA PRO A 185 -1.51 -18.01 -1.70
C PRO A 185 -2.14 -17.01 -2.67
N VAL A 186 -2.67 -15.88 -2.17
CA VAL A 186 -3.30 -14.84 -3.00
C VAL A 186 -2.25 -14.22 -3.91
N TYR A 187 -1.10 -13.87 -3.34
CA TYR A 187 0.00 -13.26 -4.10
C TYR A 187 0.60 -14.22 -5.15
N LYS A 188 0.79 -15.50 -4.81
CA LYS A 188 1.34 -16.50 -5.76
C LYS A 188 0.37 -16.84 -6.90
N SER A 189 -0.93 -16.64 -6.70
CA SER A 189 -1.92 -16.83 -7.76
C SER A 189 -1.89 -15.74 -8.84
N GLN A 190 -1.08 -14.69 -8.66
CA GLN A 190 -0.92 -13.60 -9.62
C GLN A 190 -0.42 -14.12 -10.97
N LYS A 191 -1.22 -13.90 -12.01
CA LYS A 191 -0.78 -14.03 -13.40
C LYS A 191 -0.22 -12.68 -13.85
N ILE A 192 1.10 -12.53 -13.75
CA ILE A 192 1.81 -11.32 -14.16
C ILE A 192 2.21 -11.45 -15.64
N GLY A 193 1.72 -10.56 -16.50
CA GLY A 193 2.14 -10.49 -17.91
C GLY A 193 3.57 -9.95 -18.07
N MET A 194 4.14 -10.03 -19.29
CA MET A 194 5.54 -9.67 -19.57
C MET A 194 5.94 -8.22 -19.20
N ASN A 195 4.99 -7.31 -18.98
CA ASN A 195 5.22 -5.89 -18.67
C ASN A 195 4.79 -5.49 -17.25
N SER A 196 4.68 -6.45 -16.31
CA SER A 196 4.04 -6.22 -15.01
C SER A 196 2.57 -5.79 -15.12
N GLU A 197 1.96 -5.96 -16.30
CA GLU A 197 0.55 -5.72 -16.53
C GLU A 197 -0.26 -6.84 -15.87
N GLN A 198 -1.17 -6.42 -15.01
CA GLN A 198 -2.13 -7.31 -14.37
C GLN A 198 -3.19 -7.70 -15.40
N MET A 199 -3.22 -8.98 -15.76
CA MET A 199 -4.08 -9.49 -16.83
C MET A 199 -5.53 -9.76 -16.38
N ASP A 200 -5.84 -9.60 -15.09
CA ASP A 200 -7.15 -9.97 -14.50
C ASP A 200 -7.53 -9.04 -13.34
N SER A 201 -8.68 -8.37 -13.44
CA SER A 201 -9.22 -7.45 -12.42
C SER A 201 -9.79 -8.19 -11.19
N THR A 202 -10.06 -9.50 -11.29
CA THR A 202 -10.53 -10.30 -10.12
C THR A 202 -9.50 -10.33 -8.98
N ARG A 203 -8.20 -10.18 -9.27
CA ARG A 203 -7.13 -10.05 -8.26
C ARG A 203 -7.34 -8.85 -7.35
N ILE A 204 -7.82 -7.73 -7.88
CA ILE A 204 -8.02 -6.51 -7.08
C ILE A 204 -9.05 -6.78 -5.99
N GLY A 205 -10.16 -7.43 -6.36
CA GLY A 205 -11.22 -7.77 -5.43
C GLY A 205 -10.75 -8.72 -4.32
N TYR A 206 -10.01 -9.77 -4.66
CA TYR A 206 -9.51 -10.73 -3.66
C TYR A 206 -8.46 -10.12 -2.73
N MET A 207 -7.55 -9.32 -3.26
CA MET A 207 -6.55 -8.63 -2.45
C MET A 207 -7.23 -7.60 -1.52
N ASN A 208 -8.12 -6.75 -2.05
CA ASN A 208 -8.84 -5.74 -1.25
C ASN A 208 -9.63 -6.39 -0.12
N TYR A 209 -10.35 -7.48 -0.40
CA TYR A 209 -11.04 -8.28 0.62
C TYR A 209 -10.06 -8.82 1.68
N THR A 210 -8.93 -9.38 1.25
CA THR A 210 -7.95 -9.99 2.16
C THR A 210 -7.32 -8.94 3.06
N ALA A 211 -6.85 -7.84 2.48
CA ALA A 211 -6.29 -6.70 3.19
C ALA A 211 -7.32 -6.11 4.17
N ALA A 212 -8.57 -5.90 3.75
CA ALA A 212 -9.61 -5.35 4.61
C ALA A 212 -9.89 -6.24 5.83
N ASN A 213 -9.92 -7.57 5.67
CA ASN A 213 -10.08 -8.50 6.80
C ASN A 213 -8.90 -8.41 7.78
N ILE A 214 -7.66 -8.44 7.27
CA ILE A 214 -6.45 -8.33 8.10
C ILE A 214 -6.44 -7.00 8.86
N MET A 215 -6.67 -5.90 8.13
CA MET A 215 -6.69 -4.56 8.70
C MET A 215 -7.78 -4.43 9.75
N GLN A 216 -9.01 -4.90 9.48
CA GLN A 216 -10.08 -4.90 10.49
C GLN A 216 -9.61 -5.62 11.75
N ARG A 217 -9.06 -6.84 11.66
CA ARG A 217 -8.57 -7.59 12.82
C ARG A 217 -7.58 -6.78 13.67
N GLU A 218 -6.63 -6.13 13.03
CA GLU A 218 -5.58 -5.36 13.70
C GLU A 218 -6.09 -4.02 14.25
N ILE A 219 -6.99 -3.36 13.51
CA ILE A 219 -7.67 -2.13 13.95
C ILE A 219 -8.51 -2.37 15.20
N HIS A 220 -9.22 -3.51 15.31
CA HIS A 220 -9.98 -3.86 16.52
C HIS A 220 -9.09 -4.02 17.76
N SER A 221 -7.78 -4.22 17.58
CA SER A 221 -6.80 -4.34 18.66
C SER A 221 -6.20 -2.98 19.07
N LEU A 222 -6.51 -1.89 18.35
CA LEU A 222 -6.03 -0.55 18.66
C LEU A 222 -6.76 0.05 19.87
N PRO A 223 -6.05 0.80 20.74
CA PRO A 223 -6.70 1.60 21.77
C PRO A 223 -7.65 2.65 21.16
N PRO A 224 -8.74 3.03 21.88
CA PRO A 224 -9.65 4.08 21.41
C PRO A 224 -8.92 5.38 21.03
N GLY A 225 -9.31 5.96 19.89
CA GLY A 225 -8.73 7.20 19.38
C GLY A 225 -7.38 7.05 18.66
N LYS A 226 -6.79 5.85 18.64
CA LYS A 226 -5.60 5.57 17.82
C LYS A 226 -5.99 5.32 16.36
N LYS A 227 -5.07 5.70 15.47
CA LYS A 227 -5.25 5.67 14.02
C LYS A 227 -4.24 4.75 13.36
N TRP A 228 -4.44 4.53 12.08
CA TRP A 228 -3.60 3.73 11.22
C TRP A 228 -3.46 4.39 9.85
N CYS A 229 -2.38 4.05 9.17
CA CYS A 229 -2.13 4.40 7.78
C CYS A 229 -1.91 3.11 6.98
N ALA A 230 -2.19 3.10 5.69
CA ALA A 230 -1.80 2.02 4.81
C ALA A 230 -0.98 2.53 3.61
N PHE A 231 -0.15 1.65 3.05
CA PHE A 231 0.69 1.91 1.89
C PHE A 231 0.52 0.79 0.87
N MET A 232 -0.10 1.13 -0.26
CA MET A 232 -0.62 0.15 -1.22
C MET A 232 -0.49 0.68 -2.65
N GLY A 233 -0.53 -0.21 -3.64
CA GLY A 233 -0.61 0.14 -5.05
C GLY A 233 -1.90 0.90 -5.36
N ASN A 234 -1.83 1.89 -6.26
CA ASN A 234 -2.94 2.80 -6.56
C ASN A 234 -4.28 2.13 -6.86
N ALA A 235 -4.27 0.95 -7.48
CA ALA A 235 -5.47 0.19 -7.86
C ALA A 235 -6.22 -0.42 -6.66
N HIS A 236 -5.60 -0.47 -5.48
CA HIS A 236 -6.19 -1.02 -4.26
C HIS A 236 -6.78 0.04 -3.32
N VAL A 237 -6.41 1.30 -3.52
CA VAL A 237 -6.73 2.39 -2.59
C VAL A 237 -8.21 2.72 -2.61
N ASN A 238 -8.71 3.28 -3.71
CA ASN A 238 -10.11 3.63 -3.93
C ASN A 238 -10.71 2.76 -5.06
N SER A 239 -12.00 2.90 -5.34
CA SER A 239 -12.73 2.24 -6.41
C SER A 239 -11.95 2.24 -7.73
N PHE A 240 -11.69 1.05 -8.26
CA PHE A 240 -10.96 0.86 -9.51
C PHE A 240 -11.59 -0.27 -10.32
N GLU A 241 -11.89 -0.01 -11.60
CA GLU A 241 -12.49 -0.99 -12.53
C GLU A 241 -13.71 -1.75 -11.95
N ASN A 242 -14.64 -1.03 -11.31
CA ASN A 242 -15.84 -1.56 -10.63
C ASN A 242 -15.56 -2.44 -9.40
N THR A 243 -14.35 -2.41 -8.88
CA THR A 243 -13.98 -3.08 -7.63
C THR A 243 -13.85 -2.05 -6.52
N PRO A 244 -14.58 -2.18 -5.39
CA PRO A 244 -14.41 -1.30 -4.25
C PRO A 244 -12.98 -1.31 -3.72
N GLY A 245 -12.42 -0.14 -3.46
CA GLY A 245 -11.10 0.05 -2.87
C GLY A 245 -11.08 -0.17 -1.37
N VAL A 246 -9.90 -0.41 -0.79
CA VAL A 246 -9.75 -0.62 0.65
C VAL A 246 -10.16 0.61 1.46
N SER A 247 -10.02 1.82 0.90
CA SER A 247 -10.47 3.06 1.54
C SER A 247 -11.99 3.07 1.75
N GLU A 248 -12.75 2.54 0.79
CA GLU A 248 -14.21 2.41 0.88
C GLU A 248 -14.58 1.31 1.88
N LEU A 249 -13.91 0.16 1.82
CA LEU A 249 -14.17 -0.98 2.70
C LEU A 249 -13.91 -0.68 4.19
N LEU A 250 -13.02 0.26 4.48
CA LEU A 250 -12.58 0.59 5.85
C LEU A 250 -12.89 2.04 6.26
N ASN A 251 -13.66 2.76 5.45
CA ASN A 251 -14.00 4.17 5.68
C ASN A 251 -12.76 5.04 6.00
N ALA A 252 -11.73 4.92 5.18
CA ALA A 252 -10.47 5.69 5.26
C ALA A 252 -10.36 6.70 4.12
N ARG A 253 -9.49 7.70 4.27
CA ARG A 253 -9.16 8.64 3.20
C ARG A 253 -8.25 7.99 2.17
N SER A 254 -8.44 8.35 0.92
CA SER A 254 -7.64 7.94 -0.23
C SER A 254 -6.67 9.04 -0.64
N VAL A 255 -5.38 8.75 -0.57
CA VAL A 255 -4.31 9.69 -0.91
C VAL A 255 -3.46 9.09 -2.01
N TYR A 256 -3.24 9.81 -3.10
CA TYR A 256 -2.36 9.37 -4.18
C TYR A 256 -1.15 10.28 -4.28
N ILE A 257 0.04 9.70 -4.39
CA ILE A 257 1.27 10.47 -4.52
C ILE A 257 2.02 10.00 -5.77
N PHE A 258 2.40 10.94 -6.62
CA PHE A 258 3.07 10.67 -7.88
C PHE A 258 4.36 11.46 -8.00
N ASP A 259 5.36 10.85 -8.64
CA ASP A 259 6.48 11.61 -9.16
C ASP A 259 6.04 12.25 -10.49
N PRO A 260 6.18 13.57 -10.68
CA PRO A 260 5.71 14.23 -11.90
C PRO A 260 6.60 13.83 -13.08
N PRO A 261 6.08 13.44 -14.26
CA PRO A 261 6.87 12.85 -15.36
C PRO A 261 8.17 13.59 -15.72
N GLN A 262 8.16 14.92 -15.63
CA GLN A 262 9.28 15.81 -15.93
C GLN A 262 10.37 15.87 -14.85
N TRP A 263 10.21 15.23 -13.68
CA TRP A 263 11.16 15.35 -12.56
C TRP A 263 12.58 14.91 -12.93
N LYS A 264 12.71 13.90 -13.82
CA LYS A 264 14.00 13.36 -14.29
C LYS A 264 14.74 14.31 -15.22
N THR A 265 14.03 15.14 -15.98
CA THR A 265 14.61 16.04 -17.00
C THR A 265 14.70 17.49 -16.52
N SER A 266 13.95 17.86 -15.48
CA SER A 266 13.91 19.22 -14.95
C SER A 266 15.20 19.57 -14.21
N GLN A 267 15.80 20.73 -14.53
CA GLN A 267 17.05 21.20 -13.93
C GLN A 267 16.92 21.58 -12.44
N LYS A 268 15.72 22.00 -12.02
CA LYS A 268 15.42 22.37 -10.63
C LYS A 268 14.27 21.52 -10.09
N PRO A 269 14.28 21.18 -8.78
CA PRO A 269 13.13 20.54 -8.14
C PRO A 269 11.88 21.42 -8.26
N ASN A 270 10.75 20.81 -8.60
CA ASN A 270 9.45 21.46 -8.47
C ASN A 270 8.91 21.26 -7.05
N GLU A 271 8.27 22.26 -6.46
CA GLU A 271 7.62 22.14 -5.15
C GLU A 271 6.45 21.14 -5.14
N GLY A 272 5.95 20.78 -6.32
CA GLY A 272 4.84 19.87 -6.49
C GLY A 272 3.48 20.57 -6.53
N SER A 273 2.43 19.80 -6.74
CA SER A 273 1.03 20.25 -6.73
C SER A 273 0.18 19.37 -5.83
N ILE A 274 -0.92 19.94 -5.38
CA ILE A 274 -1.88 19.29 -4.49
C ILE A 274 -3.28 19.59 -5.02
N GLU A 275 -4.05 18.54 -5.26
CA GLU A 275 -5.45 18.63 -5.62
C GLU A 275 -6.27 17.85 -4.60
N LEU A 276 -7.32 18.48 -4.05
CA LEU A 276 -8.24 17.86 -3.10
C LEU A 276 -9.52 17.44 -3.83
N ASP A 277 -10.08 16.30 -3.44
CA ASP A 277 -11.31 15.73 -4.02
C ASP A 277 -11.25 15.67 -5.56
N SER A 278 -10.13 15.17 -6.10
CA SER A 278 -9.81 15.19 -7.53
C SER A 278 -9.65 13.79 -8.12
N GLU A 279 -9.40 13.73 -9.43
CA GLU A 279 -9.14 12.52 -10.19
C GLU A 279 -7.80 12.62 -10.91
N TYR A 280 -6.94 11.60 -10.76
CA TYR A 280 -5.71 11.48 -11.54
C TYR A 280 -5.92 10.52 -12.70
N ILE A 281 -5.75 11.02 -13.92
CA ILE A 281 -6.01 10.28 -15.15
C ILE A 281 -4.68 9.92 -15.81
N ILE A 282 -4.42 8.63 -15.99
CA ILE A 282 -3.22 8.14 -16.67
C ILE A 282 -3.57 7.21 -17.84
N MET A 283 -2.54 6.87 -18.63
CA MET A 283 -2.65 5.95 -19.77
C MET A 283 -3.75 6.38 -20.76
N ASN A 284 -3.78 7.66 -21.12
CA ASN A 284 -4.76 8.24 -22.05
C ASN A 284 -6.22 7.96 -21.65
N GLY A 285 -6.54 8.08 -20.37
CA GLY A 285 -7.90 7.87 -19.87
C GLY A 285 -8.24 6.43 -19.49
N ARG A 286 -7.30 5.47 -19.67
CA ARG A 286 -7.56 4.06 -19.33
C ARG A 286 -7.56 3.77 -17.84
N ARG A 287 -6.93 4.61 -17.03
CA ARG A 287 -6.94 4.48 -15.57
C ARG A 287 -7.23 5.83 -14.94
N ILE A 288 -8.19 5.82 -14.02
CA ILE A 288 -8.67 7.00 -13.29
C ILE A 288 -8.58 6.65 -11.81
N PHE A 289 -7.86 7.46 -11.04
CA PHE A 289 -7.74 7.31 -9.60
C PHE A 289 -8.44 8.49 -8.92
N LYS A 290 -9.56 8.23 -8.24
CA LYS A 290 -10.29 9.24 -7.48
C LYS A 290 -9.75 9.28 -6.06
N GLY A 291 -9.31 10.45 -5.61
CA GLY A 291 -8.66 10.60 -4.30
C GLY A 291 -9.23 11.78 -3.51
N ASP A 292 -9.28 11.63 -2.19
CA ASP A 292 -9.51 12.76 -1.27
C ASP A 292 -8.35 13.78 -1.38
N ALA A 293 -7.13 13.30 -1.64
CA ALA A 293 -5.99 14.15 -1.97
C ALA A 293 -5.07 13.49 -3.01
N ILE A 294 -4.62 14.28 -3.98
CA ILE A 294 -3.69 13.87 -5.03
C ILE A 294 -2.50 14.81 -5.02
N PHE A 295 -1.31 14.23 -4.89
CA PHE A 295 -0.04 14.94 -4.81
C PHE A 295 0.82 14.58 -6.00
N GLU A 296 1.31 15.57 -6.72
CA GLU A 296 2.51 15.40 -7.56
C GLU A 296 3.68 16.05 -6.83
N LEU A 297 4.68 15.26 -6.43
CA LEU A 297 5.83 15.75 -5.69
C LEU A 297 7.11 15.41 -6.47
N ASP A 298 7.98 16.38 -6.70
CA ASP A 298 9.32 16.09 -7.19
C ASP A 298 10.09 15.32 -6.11
N PRO A 299 10.64 14.12 -6.40
CA PRO A 299 11.41 13.34 -5.43
C PRO A 299 12.54 14.09 -4.74
N ARG A 300 13.05 15.16 -5.35
CA ARG A 300 14.14 16.00 -4.81
C ARG A 300 13.64 17.07 -3.82
N SER A 301 12.34 17.32 -3.76
CA SER A 301 11.69 18.30 -2.88
C SER A 301 11.31 17.72 -1.53
N ASN A 302 11.03 18.56 -0.53
CA ASN A 302 10.67 18.12 0.82
C ASN A 302 9.16 17.79 0.91
N ALA A 303 8.85 16.56 1.34
CA ALA A 303 7.49 16.03 1.48
C ALA A 303 6.81 16.39 2.81
N SER A 304 7.54 16.84 3.84
CA SER A 304 6.95 17.29 5.12
C SER A 304 6.00 18.47 4.93
N SER A 305 6.29 19.32 3.93
CA SER A 305 5.44 20.47 3.57
C SER A 305 4.03 20.05 3.11
N LEU A 306 3.87 18.82 2.62
CA LEU A 306 2.58 18.32 2.13
C LEU A 306 1.53 18.21 3.23
N LEU A 307 1.92 18.02 4.50
CA LEU A 307 0.99 18.03 5.65
C LEU A 307 1.01 19.35 6.43
N GLU A 308 1.64 20.40 5.89
CA GLU A 308 1.77 21.71 6.53
C GLU A 308 1.14 22.84 5.72
N LYS A 309 1.12 22.74 4.39
CA LYS A 309 0.58 23.80 3.53
C LYS A 309 -0.94 23.98 3.76
N PRO A 310 -1.41 25.20 4.09
CA PRO A 310 -2.81 25.55 3.89
C PRO A 310 -3.10 25.53 2.39
N SER A 311 -4.31 25.11 1.99
CA SER A 311 -4.72 25.16 0.59
C SER A 311 -4.75 26.62 0.13
N GLU A 312 -3.77 27.03 -0.66
CA GLU A 312 -4.01 28.15 -1.56
C GLU A 312 -4.78 27.57 -2.75
N ASN A 313 -6.04 27.97 -2.88
CA ASN A 313 -6.91 27.63 -4.00
C ASN A 313 -6.19 27.94 -5.33
N THR A 314 -5.53 26.96 -5.94
CA THR A 314 -5.16 27.02 -7.35
C THR A 314 -6.29 26.42 -8.16
N CYS A 315 -7.36 27.20 -8.29
CA CYS A 315 -8.27 27.07 -9.41
C CYS A 315 -7.49 27.51 -10.66
N SER A 316 -6.94 26.57 -11.41
CA SER A 316 -6.57 26.80 -12.80
C SER A 316 -7.13 25.68 -13.65
N ILE A 317 -8.33 25.94 -14.18
CA ILE A 317 -8.83 25.28 -15.38
C ILE A 317 -7.79 25.56 -16.48
N THR A 318 -6.94 24.59 -16.78
CA THR A 318 -6.26 24.52 -18.07
C THR A 318 -6.90 23.41 -18.88
N SER A 319 -7.97 23.78 -19.57
CA SER A 319 -8.29 23.18 -20.85
C SER A 319 -7.12 23.45 -21.81
N SER A 320 -6.33 22.44 -22.14
CA SER A 320 -5.47 22.47 -23.32
C SER A 320 -5.47 21.09 -23.96
N VAL A 321 -6.31 20.90 -24.98
CA VAL A 321 -6.02 21.07 -26.42
C VAL A 321 -5.56 19.76 -27.05
N SER A 322 -6.46 19.31 -27.93
CA SER A 322 -6.36 18.37 -29.03
C SER A 322 -4.98 18.17 -29.69
N LEU A 323 -4.63 16.88 -29.84
CA LEU A 323 -4.12 16.19 -31.06
C LEU A 323 -2.71 16.52 -31.58
N PRO A 324 -2.05 15.61 -32.33
CA PRO A 324 -2.58 14.48 -33.14
C PRO A 324 -2.60 13.10 -32.49
#